data_AF-A0A953Z8B9-F1
#
_entry.id   AF-A0A953Z8B9-F1
#
_cell.length_a   1.000
_cell.length_b   1.000
_cell.length_c   1.000
_cell.angle_alpha   90.00
_cell.angle_beta   90.00
_cell.angle_gamma   90.00
#
_symmetry.space_group_name_H-M   'P 1'
#
loop_
_entity.id
_entity.type
_entity.pdbx_description
1 polymer ?
#
loop_
_entity_poly.entity_id
_entity_poly.type
_entity_poly.pdbx_seq_one_letter_code
_entity_poly.pdbx_strand_id
1 'polypeptide(L)'
;MSETENPNPDPLLTRVGEVSLRMMARTVPADTVQHLQARLYAQPDEYPWEDVVDAVLADPVDPSELLNRGLQGQRDWVLRGGAAAAPARPGGGARTGRPKTLKVRGKTLVAAAIVRSGFFVLYTAVVVGILILLRHKFPWFDIYRVLEWLREVLPGVFGPR
;
A
#
# COMPACT_ATOMS: atom_id res chain seq x y z
N MET A 1 45.29 -3.76 -7.10
CA MET A 1 44.39 -2.86 -6.35
C MET A 1 43.89 -1.84 -7.36
N SER A 2 42.73 -2.09 -7.95
CA SER A 2 42.13 -1.17 -8.90
C SER A 2 41.38 -0.10 -8.10
N GLU A 3 41.76 1.16 -8.27
CA GLU A 3 40.98 2.32 -7.85
C GLU A 3 39.57 2.15 -8.40
N THR A 4 38.60 1.98 -7.50
CA THR A 4 37.19 2.14 -7.85
C THR A 4 37.00 3.61 -8.18
N GLU A 5 37.11 3.93 -9.46
CA GLU A 5 36.64 5.18 -10.06
C GLU A 5 35.20 5.37 -9.58
N ASN A 6 35.01 6.24 -8.59
CA ASN A 6 33.69 6.62 -8.12
C ASN A 6 33.12 7.50 -9.23
N PRO A 7 32.18 7.02 -10.07
CA PRO A 7 31.63 7.85 -11.12
C PRO A 7 30.93 9.01 -10.42
N ASN A 8 31.50 10.21 -10.55
CA ASN A 8 30.87 11.41 -10.02
C ASN A 8 29.46 11.48 -10.63
N PRO A 9 28.39 11.37 -9.84
CA PRO A 9 27.05 11.26 -10.39
C PRO A 9 26.75 12.53 -11.19
N ASP A 10 26.23 12.34 -12.41
CA ASP A 10 25.83 13.44 -13.27
C ASP A 10 24.88 14.38 -12.47
N PRO A 11 25.23 15.68 -12.34
CA PRO A 11 24.43 16.62 -11.58
C PRO A 11 23.00 16.72 -12.12
N LEU A 12 22.78 16.54 -13.42
CA LEU A 12 21.46 16.56 -14.02
C LEU A 12 20.63 15.35 -13.57
N LEU A 13 21.22 14.15 -13.61
CA LEU A 13 20.55 12.93 -13.13
C LEU A 13 20.18 13.03 -11.65
N THR A 14 21.03 13.66 -10.85
CA THR A 14 20.77 13.89 -9.43
C THR A 14 19.53 14.78 -9.23
N ARG A 15 19.43 15.89 -9.99
CA ARG A 15 18.27 16.81 -9.92
C ARG A 15 16.98 16.15 -10.39
N VAL A 16 17.02 15.43 -11.50
CA VAL A 16 15.84 14.70 -12.03
C VAL A 16 15.41 13.59 -11.06
N GLY A 17 16.37 12.89 -10.46
CA GLY A 17 16.13 11.91 -9.41
C GLY A 17 15.41 12.51 -8.21
N GLU A 18 15.87 13.67 -7.74
CA GLU A 18 15.26 14.37 -6.61
C GLU A 18 13.82 14.84 -6.93
N VAL A 19 13.60 15.42 -8.11
CA VAL A 19 12.24 15.79 -8.57
C VAL A 19 11.32 14.58 -8.62
N SER A 20 11.79 13.46 -9.16
CA SER A 20 11.03 12.21 -9.25
C SER A 20 10.65 11.71 -7.86
N LEU A 21 11.58 11.78 -6.91
CA LEU A 21 11.38 11.40 -5.52
C LEU A 21 10.30 12.26 -4.86
N ARG A 22 10.38 13.60 -5.00
CA ARG A 22 9.40 14.56 -4.46
C ARG A 22 8.00 14.34 -5.04
N MET A 23 7.92 14.07 -6.34
CA MET A 23 6.66 13.78 -7.03
C MET A 23 6.03 12.45 -6.55
N MET A 24 6.84 11.40 -6.42
CA MET A 24 6.37 10.11 -5.88
C MET A 24 5.91 10.21 -4.43
N ALA A 25 6.66 10.95 -3.61
CA ALA A 25 6.33 11.22 -2.21
C ALA A 25 5.18 12.20 -2.03
N ARG A 26 4.68 12.81 -3.12
CA ARG A 26 3.61 13.81 -3.11
C ARG A 26 3.92 14.98 -2.16
N THR A 27 5.19 15.38 -2.12
CA THR A 27 5.65 16.52 -1.30
C THR A 27 5.58 17.84 -2.06
N VAL A 28 5.40 17.79 -3.39
CA VAL A 28 5.21 18.99 -4.21
C VAL A 28 3.86 19.64 -3.87
N PRO A 29 3.83 20.94 -3.51
CA PRO A 29 2.60 21.65 -3.22
C PRO A 29 1.61 21.60 -4.39
N ALA A 30 0.32 21.54 -4.06
CA ALA A 30 -0.74 21.49 -5.07
C ALA A 30 -0.75 22.74 -5.96
N ASP A 31 -0.36 23.90 -5.41
CA ASP A 31 -0.30 25.16 -6.13
C ASP A 31 0.83 25.16 -7.17
N THR A 32 2.00 24.64 -6.80
CA THR A 32 3.14 24.43 -7.71
C THR A 32 2.73 23.54 -8.88
N VAL A 33 2.06 22.41 -8.61
CA VAL A 33 1.57 21.50 -9.66
C VAL A 33 0.54 22.17 -10.58
N GLN A 34 -0.40 22.93 -10.01
CA GLN A 34 -1.41 23.65 -10.80
C GLN A 34 -0.78 24.73 -11.69
N HIS A 35 0.19 25.47 -11.16
CA HIS A 35 0.93 26.48 -11.90
C HIS A 35 1.70 25.86 -13.08
N LEU A 36 2.42 24.76 -12.82
CA LEU A 36 3.14 24.02 -13.86
C LEU A 36 2.19 23.47 -14.93
N GLN A 37 1.04 22.92 -14.55
CA GLN A 37 0.03 22.47 -15.50
C GLN A 37 -0.51 23.62 -16.35
N ALA A 38 -0.89 24.73 -15.72
CA ALA A 38 -1.40 25.91 -16.44
C ALA A 38 -0.38 26.43 -17.45
N ARG A 39 0.91 26.44 -17.08
CA ARG A 39 2.01 26.83 -17.97
C ARG A 39 2.19 25.87 -19.14
N LEU A 40 2.14 24.56 -18.89
CA LEU A 40 2.21 23.54 -19.94
C LEU A 40 1.04 23.64 -20.93
N TYR A 41 -0.16 23.97 -20.46
CA TYR A 41 -1.30 24.19 -21.36
C TYR A 41 -1.19 25.47 -22.19
N ALA A 42 -0.45 26.48 -21.70
CA ALA A 42 -0.24 27.72 -22.42
C ALA A 42 0.80 27.61 -23.55
N GLN A 43 1.69 26.61 -23.49
CA GLN A 43 2.78 26.40 -24.45
C GLN A 43 2.84 24.93 -24.87
N PRO A 44 1.92 24.46 -25.75
CA PRO A 44 1.83 23.05 -26.12
C PRO A 44 2.99 22.55 -26.98
N ASP A 45 3.68 23.47 -27.68
CA ASP A 45 4.70 23.14 -28.67
C ASP A 45 6.11 22.99 -28.07
N GLU A 46 6.32 23.44 -26.83
CA GLU A 46 7.60 23.39 -26.14
C GLU A 46 7.41 22.95 -24.68
N TYR A 47 8.14 21.93 -24.24
CA TYR A 47 8.06 21.42 -22.88
C TYR A 47 9.22 22.00 -22.04
N PRO A 48 8.97 22.99 -21.16
CA PRO A 48 10.02 23.64 -20.37
C PRO A 48 10.42 22.77 -19.17
N TRP A 49 11.08 21.64 -19.42
CA TRP A 49 11.42 20.66 -18.39
C TRP A 49 12.35 21.21 -17.31
N GLU A 50 13.26 22.14 -17.66
CA GLU A 50 14.18 22.79 -16.72
C GLU A 50 13.41 23.63 -15.70
N ASP A 51 12.47 24.45 -16.17
CA ASP A 51 11.61 25.26 -15.30
C ASP A 51 10.74 24.41 -14.37
N VAL A 52 10.29 23.24 -14.85
CA VAL A 52 9.55 22.27 -14.03
C VAL A 52 10.44 21.73 -12.92
N VAL A 53 11.67 21.35 -13.24
CA VAL A 53 12.65 20.85 -12.27
C VAL A 53 12.94 21.92 -11.22
N ASP A 54 13.21 23.15 -11.64
CA ASP A 54 13.52 24.27 -10.76
C ASP A 54 12.34 24.59 -9.83
N ALA A 55 11.12 24.65 -10.37
CA ALA A 55 9.92 24.92 -9.59
C ALA A 55 9.64 23.84 -8.54
N VAL A 56 9.89 22.55 -8.86
CA VAL A 56 9.72 21.45 -7.89
C VAL A 56 10.82 21.44 -6.83
N LEU A 57 12.03 21.89 -7.17
CA LEU A 57 13.16 21.94 -6.25
C LEU A 57 13.17 23.19 -5.36
N ALA A 58 12.50 24.27 -5.76
CA ALA A 58 12.43 25.53 -5.03
C ALA A 58 11.83 25.39 -3.63
N ASP A 59 10.88 24.47 -3.44
CA ASP A 59 10.24 24.23 -2.16
C ASP A 59 11.18 23.42 -1.23
N PRO A 60 11.50 23.88 -0.01
CA PRO A 60 12.32 23.09 0.91
C PRO A 60 11.54 21.88 1.41
N VAL A 61 12.15 20.71 1.35
CA VAL A 61 11.57 19.45 1.86
C VAL A 61 12.60 18.78 2.76
N ASP A 62 12.16 18.35 3.94
CA ASP A 62 13.01 17.57 4.84
C ASP A 62 13.33 16.18 4.21
N PRO A 63 14.62 15.80 4.07
CA PRO A 63 15.00 14.53 3.47
C PRO A 63 14.40 13.31 4.17
N SER A 64 14.24 13.37 5.50
CA SER A 64 13.70 12.26 6.29
C SER A 64 12.20 12.07 6.03
N GLU A 65 11.45 13.17 5.95
CA GLU A 65 10.05 13.17 5.54
C GLU A 65 9.85 12.64 4.12
N LEU A 66 10.71 13.07 3.20
CA LEU A 66 10.66 12.67 1.79
C LEU A 66 10.83 11.15 1.65
N LEU A 67 11.83 10.57 2.31
CA LEU A 67 12.07 9.12 2.32
C LEU A 67 10.86 8.36 2.89
N ASN A 68 10.36 8.78 4.06
CA ASN A 68 9.25 8.13 4.73
C ASN A 68 7.97 8.14 3.89
N ARG A 69 7.63 9.30 3.30
CA ARG A 69 6.47 9.43 2.41
C ARG A 69 6.65 8.66 1.10
N GLY A 70 7.86 8.62 0.55
CA GLY A 70 8.20 7.81 -0.63
C GLY A 70 7.97 6.31 -0.38
N LEU A 71 8.49 5.78 0.73
CA LEU A 71 8.29 4.39 1.14
C LEU A 71 6.82 4.07 1.38
N GLN A 72 6.08 4.97 2.04
CA GLN A 72 4.66 4.80 2.26
C GLN A 72 3.88 4.79 0.93
N GLY A 73 4.22 5.69 0.00
CA GLY A 73 3.63 5.76 -1.33
C GLY A 73 3.86 4.48 -2.14
N GLN A 74 5.08 3.94 -2.12
CA GLN A 74 5.42 2.67 -2.76
C GLN A 74 4.66 1.51 -2.13
N ARG A 75 4.65 1.40 -0.80
CA ARG A 75 3.88 0.36 -0.10
C ARG A 75 2.40 0.44 -0.46
N ASP A 76 1.81 1.63 -0.44
CA ASP A 76 0.41 1.84 -0.78
C ASP A 76 0.13 1.54 -2.26
N TRP A 77 1.11 1.74 -3.15
CA TRP A 77 1.02 1.34 -4.57
C TRP A 77 1.06 -0.19 -4.73
N VAL A 78 1.99 -0.87 -4.05
CA VAL A 78 2.09 -2.33 -4.03
C VAL A 78 0.83 -2.97 -3.45
N LEU A 79 0.32 -2.45 -2.32
CA LEU A 79 -0.91 -2.93 -1.69
C LEU A 79 -2.16 -2.70 -2.57
N ARG A 80 -2.11 -1.73 -3.48
CA ARG A 80 -3.16 -1.52 -4.49
C ARG A 80 -3.03 -2.46 -5.69
N GLY A 81 -2.04 -3.35 -5.73
CA GLY A 81 -1.78 -4.31 -6.80
C GLY A 81 -0.93 -3.77 -7.96
N GLY A 82 -0.20 -2.67 -7.74
CA GLY A 82 0.65 -2.06 -8.75
C GLY A 82 -0.12 -1.45 -9.93
N ALA A 83 0.60 -1.10 -11.01
CA ALA A 83 0.01 -0.52 -12.23
C ALA A 83 -1.06 -1.43 -12.87
N ALA A 84 -0.98 -2.75 -12.64
CA ALA A 84 -1.92 -3.74 -13.16
C ALA A 84 -3.30 -3.72 -12.48
N ALA A 85 -3.40 -3.19 -11.25
CA ALA A 85 -4.64 -3.14 -10.48
C ALA A 85 -5.23 -1.73 -10.37
N ALA A 86 -4.61 -0.73 -11.00
CA ALA A 86 -5.32 0.51 -11.31
C ALA A 86 -6.45 0.14 -12.28
N PRO A 87 -7.73 0.28 -11.90
CA PRO A 87 -8.81 0.01 -12.84
C PRO A 87 -8.61 0.93 -14.03
N ALA A 88 -8.36 0.35 -15.21
CA ALA A 88 -8.41 1.06 -16.47
C ALA A 88 -9.74 1.79 -16.51
N ARG A 89 -9.71 3.11 -16.31
CA ARG A 89 -10.91 3.93 -16.43
C ARG A 89 -11.22 4.05 -17.91
N PRO A 90 -12.36 3.52 -18.39
CA PRO A 90 -12.83 3.91 -19.71
C PRO A 90 -13.30 5.36 -19.58
N GLY A 91 -12.59 6.27 -20.24
CA GLY A 91 -12.90 7.70 -20.24
C GLY A 91 -11.83 8.53 -19.54
N GLY A 92 -10.98 9.16 -20.36
CA GLY A 92 -10.17 10.30 -19.96
C GLY A 92 -11.07 11.40 -19.38
N GLY A 93 -10.54 12.09 -18.36
CA GLY A 93 -11.26 13.18 -17.71
C GLY A 93 -10.60 13.52 -16.38
N ALA A 94 -9.88 14.63 -16.39
CA ALA A 94 -9.34 15.31 -15.22
C ALA A 94 -10.31 15.29 -14.03
N ARG A 95 -9.82 14.97 -12.83
CA ARG A 95 -10.50 15.27 -11.57
C ARG A 95 -9.44 15.67 -10.57
N THR A 96 -9.18 16.97 -10.39
CA THR A 96 -9.91 17.87 -9.49
C THR A 96 -10.35 17.17 -8.20
N GLY A 97 -9.85 17.71 -7.09
CA GLY A 97 -10.14 17.28 -5.75
C GLY A 97 -11.64 17.16 -5.52
N ARG A 98 -12.08 15.95 -5.18
CA ARG A 98 -13.36 15.73 -4.52
C ARG A 98 -13.15 14.63 -3.49
N PRO A 99 -13.24 14.93 -2.18
CA PRO A 99 -13.13 13.90 -1.16
C PRO A 99 -14.25 12.89 -1.42
N LYS A 100 -13.87 11.70 -1.89
CA LYS A 100 -14.82 10.59 -1.99
C LYS A 100 -15.24 10.27 -0.57
N THR A 101 -16.49 10.58 -0.30
CA THR A 101 -17.21 10.41 0.95
C THR A 101 -16.89 9.07 1.60
N LEU A 102 -16.59 9.13 2.90
CA LEU A 102 -16.25 8.02 3.80
C LEU A 102 -17.25 6.84 3.81
N LYS A 103 -18.40 6.96 3.15
CA LYS A 103 -19.46 5.93 3.09
C LYS A 103 -19.08 4.67 2.29
N VAL A 104 -18.07 4.71 1.40
CA VAL A 104 -17.71 3.54 0.57
C VAL A 104 -16.71 2.60 1.27
N ARG A 105 -15.91 3.09 2.24
CA ARG A 105 -14.94 2.26 3.00
C ARG A 105 -15.61 1.25 3.94
N GLY A 106 -16.77 1.57 4.50
CA GLY A 106 -17.49 0.65 5.39
C GLY A 106 -17.98 -0.61 4.68
N LYS A 107 -18.48 -0.47 3.44
CA LYS A 107 -19.00 -1.59 2.66
C LYS A 107 -17.91 -2.57 2.22
N THR A 108 -16.69 -2.07 1.95
CA THR A 108 -15.56 -2.92 1.57
C THR A 108 -14.98 -3.70 2.75
N LEU A 109 -14.98 -3.12 3.96
CA LEU A 109 -14.60 -3.86 5.18
C LEU A 109 -15.61 -4.95 5.53
N VAL A 110 -16.91 -4.69 5.37
CA VAL A 110 -17.95 -5.71 5.60
C VAL A 110 -17.85 -6.85 4.58
N ALA A 111 -17.62 -6.54 3.30
CA ALA A 111 -17.42 -7.57 2.28
C ALA A 111 -16.16 -8.43 2.56
N ALA A 112 -15.05 -7.81 2.96
CA ALA A 112 -13.83 -8.53 3.34
C ALA A 112 -14.03 -9.39 4.60
N ALA A 113 -14.83 -8.92 5.57
CA ALA A 113 -15.17 -9.68 6.77
C ALA A 113 -16.04 -10.90 6.46
N ILE A 114 -17.00 -10.80 5.52
CA ILE A 114 -17.88 -11.91 5.10
C ILE A 114 -17.08 -13.01 4.38
N VAL A 115 -16.16 -12.63 3.49
CA VAL A 115 -15.30 -13.61 2.80
C VAL A 115 -14.40 -14.32 3.82
N ARG A 116 -13.82 -13.56 4.76
CA ARG A 116 -12.97 -14.13 5.82
C ARG A 116 -13.75 -15.00 6.80
N SER A 117 -15.02 -14.69 7.09
CA SER A 117 -15.88 -15.55 7.91
C SER A 117 -16.28 -16.84 7.21
N GLY A 118 -16.46 -16.81 5.88
CA GLY A 118 -16.76 -18.02 5.10
C GLY A 118 -15.67 -19.10 5.23
N PHE A 119 -14.41 -18.69 5.08
CA PHE A 119 -13.27 -19.60 5.30
C PHE A 119 -13.18 -20.11 6.74
N PHE A 120 -13.50 -19.26 7.72
CA PHE A 120 -13.50 -19.67 9.13
C PHE A 120 -14.57 -20.73 9.43
N VAL A 121 -15.79 -20.57 8.90
CA VAL A 121 -16.88 -21.55 9.05
C VAL A 121 -16.50 -22.87 8.38
N LEU A 122 -15.97 -22.82 7.15
CA LEU A 122 -15.54 -24.02 6.44
C LEU A 122 -14.42 -24.74 7.19
N TYR A 123 -13.41 -24.01 7.67
CA TYR A 123 -12.33 -24.57 8.46
C TYR A 123 -12.84 -25.22 9.76
N THR A 124 -13.75 -24.54 10.47
CA THR A 124 -14.35 -25.07 11.69
C THR A 124 -15.12 -26.36 11.42
N ALA A 125 -15.90 -26.42 10.34
CA ALA A 125 -16.61 -27.63 9.94
C ALA A 125 -15.66 -28.80 9.66
N VAL A 126 -14.54 -28.55 8.98
CA VAL A 126 -13.50 -29.57 8.72
C VAL A 126 -12.87 -30.06 10.02
N VAL A 127 -12.49 -29.16 10.93
CA VAL A 127 -11.88 -29.52 12.23
C VAL A 127 -12.86 -30.35 13.07
N VAL A 128 -14.12 -29.94 13.15
CA VAL A 128 -15.17 -30.70 13.86
C VAL A 128 -15.39 -32.07 13.21
N GLY A 129 -15.41 -32.14 11.88
CA GLY A 129 -15.51 -33.42 11.15
C GLY A 129 -14.34 -34.36 11.46
N ILE A 130 -13.12 -33.85 11.49
CA ILE A 130 -11.92 -34.62 11.86
C ILE A 130 -12.02 -35.11 13.32
N LEU A 131 -12.47 -34.26 14.25
CA LEU A 131 -12.68 -34.64 15.66
C LEU A 131 -13.71 -35.76 15.81
N ILE A 132 -14.82 -35.69 15.07
CA ILE A 132 -15.85 -36.74 15.06
C ILE A 132 -15.28 -38.04 14.49
N LEU A 133 -14.55 -37.98 13.38
CA LEU A 133 -13.90 -39.14 12.77
C LEU A 133 -12.88 -39.78 13.71
N LEU A 134 -12.05 -38.98 14.39
CA LEU A 134 -11.11 -39.48 15.40
C LEU A 134 -11.86 -40.14 16.56
N ARG A 135 -12.94 -39.53 17.05
CA ARG A 135 -13.74 -40.10 18.13
C ARG A 135 -14.37 -41.44 17.73
N HIS A 136 -14.81 -41.55 16.49
CA HIS A 136 -15.41 -42.80 15.99
C HIS A 136 -14.37 -43.90 15.78
N LYS A 137 -13.18 -43.56 15.26
CA LYS A 137 -12.10 -44.52 15.01
C LYS A 137 -11.33 -44.91 16.28
N PHE A 138 -11.24 -44.01 17.26
CA PHE A 138 -10.52 -44.19 18.51
C PHE A 138 -11.43 -43.82 19.70
N PRO A 139 -12.21 -44.77 20.23
CA PRO A 139 -13.14 -44.49 21.34
C PRO A 139 -12.44 -44.15 22.67
N TRP A 140 -11.14 -44.41 22.78
CA TRP A 140 -10.30 -43.99 23.91
C TRP A 140 -9.75 -42.57 23.75
N PHE A 141 -9.93 -41.93 22.59
CA PHE A 141 -9.51 -40.56 22.35
C PHE A 141 -10.42 -39.61 23.12
N ASP A 142 -9.84 -38.96 24.13
CA ASP A 142 -10.53 -38.02 25.00
C ASP A 142 -10.41 -36.60 24.41
N ILE A 143 -11.52 -36.10 23.90
CA ILE A 143 -11.62 -34.78 23.27
C ILE A 143 -11.22 -33.68 24.26
N TYR A 144 -11.50 -33.89 25.55
CA TYR A 144 -11.18 -32.93 26.60
C TYR A 144 -9.67 -32.78 26.78
N ARG A 145 -8.89 -33.85 26.61
CA ARG A 145 -7.42 -33.80 26.72
C ARG A 145 -6.76 -33.00 25.60
N VAL A 146 -7.33 -33.05 24.40
CA VAL A 146 -6.87 -32.24 23.25
C VAL A 146 -7.22 -30.78 23.46
N LEU A 147 -8.40 -30.48 24.02
CA LEU A 147 -8.82 -29.13 24.37
C LEU A 147 -7.95 -28.53 25.49
N GLU A 148 -7.60 -29.32 26.50
CA GLU A 148 -6.70 -28.92 27.58
C GLU A 148 -5.31 -28.55 27.02
N TRP A 149 -4.73 -29.43 26.20
CA TRP A 149 -3.46 -29.16 25.52
C TRP A 149 -3.53 -27.92 24.64
N LEU A 150 -4.62 -27.73 23.88
CA LEU A 150 -4.79 -26.57 23.03
C LEU A 150 -4.91 -25.27 23.84
N ARG A 151 -5.57 -25.32 25.00
CA ARG A 151 -5.69 -24.20 25.93
C ARG A 151 -4.34 -23.82 26.55
N GLU A 152 -3.52 -24.82 26.87
CA GLU A 152 -2.15 -24.62 27.35
C GLU A 152 -1.24 -24.00 26.29
N VAL A 153 -1.39 -24.39 25.02
CA VAL A 153 -0.58 -23.88 23.89
C VAL A 153 -1.02 -22.48 23.43
N LEU A 154 -2.30 -22.14 23.59
CA LEU A 154 -2.88 -20.85 23.18
C LEU A 154 -3.43 -20.04 24.36
N PRO A 155 -2.60 -19.72 25.39
CA PRO A 155 -3.08 -19.01 26.58
C PRO A 155 -3.58 -17.60 26.25
N GLY A 156 -3.02 -16.97 25.21
CA GLY A 156 -3.41 -15.63 24.76
C GLY A 156 -4.78 -15.51 24.08
N VAL A 157 -5.41 -16.64 23.71
CA VAL A 157 -6.74 -16.63 23.05
C VAL A 157 -7.88 -16.89 24.05
N PHE A 158 -7.60 -17.64 25.13
CA PHE A 158 -8.62 -18.10 26.09
C PHE A 158 -8.40 -17.60 27.54
N GLY A 159 -7.35 -16.81 27.80
CA GLY A 159 -7.13 -16.19 29.10
C GLY A 159 -8.05 -14.99 29.34
N PRO A 160 -8.52 -14.75 30.58
CA PRO A 160 -9.16 -13.49 30.93
C PRO A 160 -8.16 -12.35 30.73
N ARG A 161 -8.62 -11.27 30.09
CA ARG A 161 -7.89 -10.00 30.10
C ARG A 161 -7.87 -9.42 31.50
#